data_AF-A0A562V4S1-F1
#
_entry.id   AF-A0A562V4S1-F1
#
_cell.length_a   1.000
_cell.length_b   1.000
_cell.length_c   1.000
_cell.angle_alpha   90.00
_cell.angle_beta   90.00
_cell.angle_gamma   90.00
#
_symmetry.space_group_name_H-M   'P 1'
#
loop_
_entity.id
_entity.type
_entity.pdbx_description
1 polymer ?
#
loop_
_entity_poly.entity_id
_entity_poly.type
_entity_poly.pdbx_seq_one_letter_code
_entity_poly.pdbx_strand_id
1 'polypeptide(L)'
;MTADHEVRRSRPTTVAGWIAVAFGIVHTAVAPWDTRDTWTQVFAEGWWNTFTLDQATTLAALDRSETFWMTIGSFGVPVLILGCHVLWSVRRRHRVPAGLGWLLLVWASVLATAAPVSPAWALVVVGALIVVGDRAGRPVPGHPNEPEPDGGERSVLRDTTVSG
;
A
#
# COMPACT_ATOMS: atom_id res chain seq x y z
N MET A 1 -25.62 11.67 -6.71
CA MET A 1 -24.89 11.35 -5.46
C MET A 1 -24.01 10.12 -5.69
N THR A 2 -22.88 10.24 -6.40
CA THR A 2 -22.07 9.07 -6.81
C THR A 2 -20.56 9.35 -6.89
N ALA A 3 -20.13 10.48 -7.45
CA ALA A 3 -18.70 10.79 -7.63
C ALA A 3 -17.94 11.05 -6.31
N ASP A 4 -18.51 11.81 -5.38
CA ASP A 4 -17.83 12.18 -4.11
C ASP A 4 -17.57 10.97 -3.21
N HIS A 5 -18.47 9.98 -3.23
CA HIS A 5 -18.28 8.73 -2.49
C HIS A 5 -17.15 7.89 -3.08
N GLU A 6 -17.03 7.84 -4.41
CA GLU A 6 -15.98 7.08 -5.09
C GLU A 6 -14.59 7.70 -4.84
N VAL A 7 -14.49 9.03 -4.89
CA VAL A 7 -13.25 9.77 -4.59
C VAL A 7 -12.86 9.61 -3.11
N ARG A 8 -13.80 9.66 -2.17
CA ARG A 8 -13.50 9.42 -0.74
C ARG A 8 -13.06 7.97 -0.46
N ARG A 9 -13.55 6.99 -1.23
CA ARG A 9 -13.20 5.57 -1.05
C ARG A 9 -11.78 5.23 -1.51
N SER A 10 -11.27 5.87 -2.57
CA SER A 10 -9.91 5.62 -3.08
C SER A 10 -8.79 6.41 -2.39
N ARG A 11 -9.15 7.44 -1.60
CA ARG A 11 -8.20 8.28 -0.85
C ARG A 11 -7.23 7.50 0.03
N PRO A 12 -7.64 6.54 0.88
CA PRO A 12 -6.72 5.80 1.75
C PRO A 12 -5.65 5.04 0.95
N THR A 13 -6.06 4.30 -0.07
CA THR A 13 -5.16 3.55 -0.96
C THR A 13 -4.23 4.48 -1.75
N THR A 14 -4.71 5.66 -2.15
CA THR A 14 -3.89 6.69 -2.82
C THR A 14 -2.80 7.22 -1.89
N VAL A 15 -3.16 7.54 -0.64
CA VAL A 15 -2.21 8.00 0.37
C VAL A 15 -1.18 6.91 0.68
N ALA A 16 -1.63 5.65 0.80
CA ALA A 16 -0.74 4.50 0.98
C ALA A 16 0.30 4.39 -0.14
N GLY A 17 -0.14 4.54 -1.41
CA GLY A 17 0.74 4.52 -2.56
C GLY A 17 1.78 5.63 -2.53
N TRP A 18 1.39 6.86 -2.17
CA TRP A 18 2.33 7.98 -2.08
C TRP A 18 3.34 7.85 -0.94
N ILE A 19 2.93 7.37 0.23
CA ILE A 19 3.85 7.10 1.35
C ILE A 19 4.88 6.05 0.93
N ALA A 20 4.44 4.96 0.28
CA ALA A 20 5.33 3.93 -0.22
C ALA A 20 6.32 4.46 -1.29
N VAL A 21 5.85 5.30 -2.23
CA VAL A 21 6.73 5.94 -3.22
C VAL A 21 7.77 6.83 -2.53
N ALA A 22 7.36 7.68 -1.60
CA ALA A 22 8.28 8.58 -0.90
C ALA A 22 9.35 7.80 -0.12
N PHE A 23 8.93 6.77 0.63
CA PHE A 23 9.85 5.87 1.33
C PHE A 23 10.82 5.18 0.36
N GLY A 24 10.29 4.65 -0.75
CA GLY A 24 11.08 4.03 -1.80
C GLY A 24 12.15 4.97 -2.36
N ILE A 25 11.78 6.21 -2.72
CA ILE A 25 12.71 7.23 -3.23
C ILE A 25 13.81 7.55 -2.23
N VAL A 26 13.48 7.66 -0.94
CA VAL A 26 14.48 7.93 0.10
C VAL A 26 15.54 6.84 0.09
N HIS A 27 15.15 5.57 0.07
CA HIS A 27 16.09 4.45 0.12
C HIS A 27 16.83 4.18 -1.21
N THR A 28 16.24 4.53 -2.35
CA THR A 28 16.82 4.22 -3.68
C THR A 28 17.58 5.37 -4.32
N ALA A 29 17.37 6.61 -3.86
CA ALA A 29 18.01 7.79 -4.43
C ALA A 29 18.67 8.65 -3.36
N VAL A 30 17.95 8.99 -2.28
CA VAL A 30 18.47 9.92 -1.26
C VAL A 30 19.58 9.28 -0.42
N ALA A 31 19.36 8.07 0.08
CA ALA A 31 20.34 7.35 0.89
C ALA A 31 21.64 7.04 0.12
N PRO A 32 21.60 6.52 -1.12
CA PRO A 32 22.82 6.36 -1.92
C PRO A 32 23.55 7.67 -2.22
N TRP A 33 22.81 8.78 -2.33
CA TRP A 33 23.39 10.11 -2.54
C TRP A 33 24.13 10.61 -1.30
N ASP A 34 23.57 10.34 -0.11
CA ASP A 34 24.19 10.70 1.17
C ASP A 34 25.44 9.84 1.44
N THR A 35 25.39 8.56 1.10
CA THR A 35 26.51 7.61 1.23
C THR A 35 27.36 7.53 -0.04
N ARG A 36 27.41 8.58 -0.86
CA ARG A 36 28.07 8.56 -2.17
C ARG A 36 29.55 8.23 -2.09
N ASP A 37 30.23 8.70 -1.04
CA ASP A 37 31.67 8.53 -0.90
C ASP A 37 31.99 7.03 -0.71
N THR A 38 31.23 6.34 0.14
CA THR A 38 31.29 4.89 0.33
C THR A 38 30.95 4.14 -0.96
N TRP A 39 29.96 4.61 -1.73
CA TRP A 39 29.66 4.03 -3.06
C TRP A 39 30.80 4.20 -4.06
N THR A 40 31.45 5.37 -4.11
CA THR A 40 32.60 5.58 -5.01
C THR A 40 33.76 4.64 -4.66
N GLN A 41 34.00 4.42 -3.37
CA GLN A 41 35.01 3.46 -2.90
C GLN A 41 34.64 2.03 -3.30
N VAL A 42 33.38 1.63 -3.10
CA VAL A 42 32.89 0.30 -3.52
C VAL A 42 33.09 0.09 -5.02
N PHE A 43 32.75 1.07 -5.86
CA PHE A 43 32.96 0.95 -7.30
C PHE A 43 34.44 0.91 -7.69
N ALA A 44 35.31 1.61 -6.97
CA ALA A 44 36.75 1.59 -7.20
C ALA A 44 37.40 0.26 -6.77
N GLU A 45 36.93 -0.32 -5.67
CA GLU A 45 37.41 -1.60 -5.12
C GLU A 45 36.85 -2.82 -5.86
N GLY A 46 35.76 -2.63 -6.62
CA GLY A 46 35.12 -3.66 -7.45
C GLY A 46 33.75 -4.05 -6.91
N TRP A 47 32.93 -4.69 -7.75
CA TRP A 47 31.54 -5.02 -7.42
C TRP A 47 31.39 -6.23 -6.47
N TRP A 48 32.34 -7.16 -6.49
CA TRP A 48 32.19 -8.46 -5.83
C TRP A 48 32.82 -8.48 -4.43
N ASN A 49 32.00 -8.86 -3.44
CA ASN A 49 32.41 -9.10 -2.05
C ASN A 49 33.00 -7.88 -1.31
N THR A 50 32.67 -6.68 -1.77
CA THR A 50 33.18 -5.41 -1.22
C THR A 50 32.39 -4.96 0.01
N PHE A 51 31.12 -5.33 0.09
CA PHE A 51 30.32 -5.17 1.29
C PHE A 51 30.72 -6.25 2.31
N THR A 52 31.50 -5.85 3.30
CA THR A 52 31.87 -6.70 4.44
C THR A 52 30.73 -6.67 5.46
N LEU A 53 29.77 -7.57 5.28
CA LEU A 53 28.55 -7.65 6.10
C LEU A 53 28.71 -8.45 7.40
N ASP A 54 29.86 -9.11 7.58
CA ASP A 54 30.22 -9.78 8.84
C ASP A 54 30.45 -8.75 9.97
N GLN A 55 30.52 -9.22 11.23
CA GLN A 55 30.71 -8.38 12.41
C GLN A 55 31.67 -7.23 12.13
N ALA A 56 31.15 -6.00 12.22
CA ALA A 56 31.91 -4.78 11.98
C ALA A 56 33.02 -4.65 13.03
N THR A 57 34.17 -5.25 12.74
CA THR A 57 35.36 -5.20 13.60
C THR A 57 36.09 -3.87 13.48
N THR A 58 35.70 -3.03 12.50
CA THR A 58 36.23 -1.68 12.29
C THR A 58 35.08 -0.71 11.96
N LEU A 59 35.28 0.59 12.19
CA LEU A 59 34.32 1.63 11.82
C LEU A 59 34.05 1.67 10.31
N ALA A 60 35.07 1.43 9.48
CA ALA A 60 34.90 1.38 8.04
C ALA A 60 34.04 0.17 7.58
N ALA A 61 34.15 -0.97 8.27
CA ALA A 61 33.27 -2.11 8.00
C ALA A 61 31.82 -1.83 8.44
N LEU A 62 31.64 -1.12 9.56
CA LEU A 62 30.32 -0.68 10.00
C LEU A 62 29.66 0.23 8.97
N ASP A 63 30.37 1.25 8.48
CA ASP A 63 29.87 2.21 7.49
C ASP A 63 29.47 1.53 6.17
N ARG A 64 30.27 0.55 5.70
CA ARG A 64 29.93 -0.25 4.52
C ARG A 64 28.67 -1.10 4.74
N SER A 65 28.55 -1.74 5.91
CA SER A 65 27.38 -2.55 6.25
C SER A 65 26.11 -1.69 6.35
N GLU A 66 26.20 -0.56 7.03
CA GLU A 66 25.10 0.39 7.16
C GLU A 66 24.68 0.95 5.80
N THR A 67 25.65 1.35 4.97
CA THR A 67 25.41 1.80 3.59
C THR A 67 24.65 0.74 2.80
N PHE A 68 25.06 -0.53 2.86
CA PHE A 68 24.36 -1.61 2.19
C PHE A 68 22.89 -1.72 2.65
N TRP A 69 22.66 -1.80 3.96
CA TRP A 69 21.32 -2.00 4.52
C TRP A 69 20.40 -0.79 4.35
N MET A 70 20.94 0.43 4.28
CA MET A 70 20.17 1.65 4.03
C MET A 70 19.82 1.83 2.54
N THR A 71 20.58 1.21 1.64
CA THR A 71 20.45 1.44 0.19
C THR A 71 19.96 0.19 -0.55
N ILE A 72 20.85 -0.61 -1.15
CA ILE A 72 20.50 -1.72 -2.04
C ILE A 72 20.00 -2.96 -1.28
N GLY A 73 20.50 -3.18 -0.06
CA GLY A 73 20.02 -4.22 0.85
C GLY A 73 18.73 -3.85 1.58
N SER A 74 18.26 -2.60 1.41
CA SER A 74 17.00 -2.14 1.97
C SER A 74 15.79 -2.67 1.18
N PHE A 75 14.59 -2.47 1.74
CA PHE A 75 13.33 -2.69 1.03
C PHE A 75 12.93 -1.52 0.10
N GLY A 76 13.83 -0.58 -0.21
CA GLY A 76 13.54 0.63 -0.99
C GLY A 76 12.98 0.35 -2.38
N VAL A 77 13.67 -0.45 -3.21
CA VAL A 77 13.21 -0.76 -4.57
C VAL A 77 11.87 -1.53 -4.56
N PRO A 78 11.71 -2.64 -3.79
CA PRO A 78 10.42 -3.32 -3.70
C PRO A 78 9.27 -2.42 -3.26
N VAL A 79 9.50 -1.56 -2.26
CA VAL A 79 8.48 -0.63 -1.74
C VAL A 79 8.15 0.47 -2.75
N LEU A 80 9.14 0.97 -3.50
CA LEU A 80 8.92 1.93 -4.57
C LEU A 80 8.03 1.35 -5.67
N ILE A 81 8.35 0.13 -6.13
CA ILE A 81 7.56 -0.58 -7.14
C ILE A 81 6.14 -0.83 -6.63
N LEU A 82 6.00 -1.25 -5.37
CA LEU A 82 4.70 -1.43 -4.73
C LEU A 82 3.89 -0.12 -4.70
N GLY A 83 4.49 0.99 -4.28
CA GLY A 83 3.84 2.30 -4.27
C GLY A 83 3.38 2.74 -5.66
N CYS A 84 4.24 2.61 -6.67
CA CYS A 84 3.91 2.87 -8.06
C CYS A 84 2.77 1.97 -8.56
N HIS A 85 2.78 0.68 -8.23
CA HIS A 85 1.73 -0.26 -8.59
C HIS A 85 0.40 0.07 -7.93
N VAL A 86 0.40 0.47 -6.66
CA VAL A 86 -0.80 0.91 -5.94
C VAL A 86 -1.39 2.16 -6.59
N LEU A 87 -0.57 3.18 -6.87
CA LEU A 87 -1.02 4.41 -7.53
C LEU A 87 -1.53 4.15 -8.95
N TRP A 88 -0.84 3.29 -9.70
CA TRP A 88 -1.29 2.86 -11.03
C TRP A 88 -2.65 2.14 -10.96
N SER A 89 -2.83 1.24 -9.99
CA SER A 89 -4.08 0.50 -9.79
C SER A 89 -5.24 1.45 -9.48
N VAL A 90 -5.02 2.41 -8.57
CA VAL A 90 -6.04 3.42 -8.24
C VAL A 90 -6.40 4.28 -9.46
N ARG A 91 -5.41 4.72 -10.25
CA ARG A 91 -5.65 5.48 -11.49
C ARG A 91 -6.47 4.69 -12.52
N ARG A 92 -6.31 3.37 -12.56
CA ARG A 92 -7.08 2.45 -13.42
C ARG A 92 -8.41 2.03 -12.80
N ARG A 93 -8.77 2.53 -11.60
CA ARG A 93 -9.91 2.06 -10.79
C ARG A 93 -9.87 0.55 -10.51
N HIS A 94 -8.68 -0.03 -10.52
CA HIS A 94 -8.45 -1.41 -10.10
C HIS A 94 -8.39 -1.48 -8.58
N ARG A 95 -9.02 -2.51 -8.03
CA ARG A 95 -9.03 -2.78 -6.59
C ARG A 95 -7.67 -3.30 -6.14
N VAL A 96 -7.14 -2.71 -5.07
CA VAL A 96 -5.95 -3.23 -4.37
C VAL A 96 -6.42 -4.13 -3.22
N PRO A 97 -6.10 -5.43 -3.22
CA PRO A 97 -6.68 -6.38 -2.27
C PRO A 97 -6.15 -6.18 -0.85
N ALA A 98 -7.03 -6.33 0.16
CA ALA A 98 -6.64 -6.25 1.58
C ALA A 98 -5.58 -7.28 1.99
N GLY A 99 -5.48 -8.41 1.28
CA GLY A 99 -4.45 -9.42 1.56
C GLY A 99 -3.03 -8.84 1.46
N LEU A 100 -2.79 -7.96 0.49
CA LEU A 100 -1.52 -7.25 0.35
C LEU A 100 -1.26 -6.31 1.52
N GLY A 101 -2.31 -5.59 1.96
CA GLY A 101 -2.23 -4.71 3.11
C GLY A 101 -1.95 -5.46 4.42
N TRP A 102 -2.58 -6.61 4.63
CA TRP A 102 -2.31 -7.46 5.80
C TRP A 102 -0.92 -8.06 5.80
N LEU A 103 -0.43 -8.54 4.66
CA LEU A 103 0.95 -9.04 4.52
C LEU A 103 1.95 -7.94 4.91
N LEU A 104 1.77 -6.74 4.35
CA LEU A 104 2.62 -5.60 4.65
C LEU A 104 2.52 -5.19 6.12
N LEU A 105 1.32 -5.17 6.69
CA LEU A 105 1.09 -4.78 8.09
C LEU A 105 1.75 -5.76 9.05
N VAL A 106 1.62 -7.07 8.85
CA VAL A 106 2.27 -8.10 9.68
C VAL A 106 3.78 -7.97 9.58
N TRP A 107 4.32 -7.92 8.36
CA TRP A 107 5.77 -7.83 8.16
C TRP A 107 6.36 -6.53 8.73
N ALA A 108 5.73 -5.40 8.44
CA ALA A 108 6.17 -4.10 8.95
C ALA A 108 6.07 -4.01 10.47
N SER A 109 5.10 -4.68 11.10
CA SER A 109 4.99 -4.73 12.57
C SER A 109 6.15 -5.51 13.19
N VAL A 110 6.57 -6.62 12.57
CA VAL A 110 7.78 -7.36 13.00
C VAL A 110 9.02 -6.45 12.91
N LEU A 111 9.20 -5.72 11.80
CA LEU A 111 10.33 -4.79 11.64
C LEU A 111 10.28 -3.63 12.65
N ALA A 112 9.11 -3.00 12.81
CA ALA A 112 8.92 -1.88 13.72
C ALA A 112 9.14 -2.28 15.19
N THR A 113 8.78 -3.50 15.57
CA THR A 113 9.03 -4.00 16.94
C THR A 113 10.48 -4.41 17.16
N ALA A 114 11.16 -4.96 16.13
CA ALA A 114 12.58 -5.27 16.20
C ALA A 114 13.46 -4.01 16.24
N ALA A 115 13.04 -2.93 15.56
CA ALA A 115 13.72 -1.65 15.54
C ALA A 115 12.71 -0.49 15.75
N PRO A 116 12.37 -0.14 17.00
CA PRO A 116 11.33 0.86 17.30
C PRO A 116 11.64 2.27 16.80
N VAL A 117 12.93 2.65 16.82
CA VAL A 117 13.42 3.91 16.27
C VAL A 117 13.80 3.71 14.80
N SER A 118 12.84 3.23 14.01
CA SER A 118 13.01 3.04 12.57
C SER A 118 11.81 3.57 11.81
N PRO A 119 11.97 3.89 10.52
CA PRO A 119 10.85 4.33 9.69
C PRO A 119 9.90 3.18 9.31
N ALA A 120 10.08 1.95 9.83
CA ALA A 120 9.21 0.81 9.56
C ALA A 120 7.74 1.05 9.95
N TRP A 121 7.47 1.96 10.91
CA TRP A 121 6.13 2.42 11.24
C TRP A 121 5.37 3.01 10.04
N ALA A 122 6.07 3.65 9.09
CA ALA A 122 5.45 4.16 7.88
C ALA A 122 4.84 3.02 7.04
N LEU A 123 5.51 1.87 6.97
CA LEU A 123 5.01 0.69 6.25
C LEU A 123 3.80 0.05 6.97
N VAL A 124 3.74 0.12 8.30
CA VAL A 124 2.55 -0.28 9.06
C VAL A 124 1.36 0.58 8.66
N VAL A 125 1.55 1.91 8.57
CA VAL A 125 0.52 2.85 8.11
C VAL A 125 0.09 2.54 6.67
N VAL A 126 1.03 2.27 5.75
CA VAL A 126 0.72 1.87 4.37
C VAL A 126 -0.15 0.61 4.35
N GLY A 127 0.24 -0.44 5.10
CA GLY A 127 -0.52 -1.68 5.19
C GLY A 127 -1.95 -1.45 5.70
N ALA A 128 -2.09 -0.66 6.77
CA ALA A 128 -3.39 -0.31 7.33
C ALA A 128 -4.27 0.46 6.34
N LEU A 129 -3.72 1.44 5.63
CA LEU A 129 -4.44 2.24 4.65
C LEU A 129 -4.91 1.39 3.45
N ILE A 130 -4.11 0.42 2.98
CA ILE A 130 -4.53 -0.52 1.93
C ILE A 130 -5.71 -1.37 2.42
N VAL A 131 -5.64 -1.89 3.65
CA VAL A 131 -6.73 -2.70 4.23
C VAL A 131 -8.02 -1.88 4.37
N VAL A 132 -7.93 -0.64 4.86
CA VAL A 132 -9.08 0.26 5.01
C VAL A 132 -9.67 0.61 3.65
N GLY A 133 -8.82 0.96 2.66
CA GLY A 133 -9.25 1.28 1.30
C GLY A 133 -9.97 0.12 0.62
N ASP A 134 -9.48 -1.12 0.80
CA ASP A 134 -10.15 -2.32 0.27
C ASP A 134 -11.52 -2.56 0.90
N ARG A 135 -11.62 -2.44 2.23
CA ARG A 135 -12.87 -2.70 2.97
C ARG A 135 -13.92 -1.63 2.72
N ALA A 136 -13.52 -0.37 2.55
CA ALA A 136 -14.43 0.72 2.19
C ALA A 136 -15.07 0.55 0.80
N GLY A 137 -14.48 -0.29 -0.06
CA GLY A 137 -15.00 -0.62 -1.39
C GLY A 137 -15.93 -1.85 -1.44
N ARG A 138 -16.07 -2.62 -0.35
CA ARG A 138 -16.97 -3.79 -0.33
C ARG A 138 -18.41 -3.33 -0.04
N PRO A 139 -19.40 -3.74 -0.86
CA PRO A 139 -20.81 -3.63 -0.47
C PRO A 139 -21.02 -4.34 0.87
N VAL A 140 -21.74 -3.70 1.79
CA VAL A 140 -22.13 -4.34 3.06
C VAL A 140 -23.04 -5.54 2.72
N PRO A 141 -22.66 -6.78 3.07
CA PRO A 141 -23.56 -7.91 2.90
C PRO A 141 -24.75 -7.72 3.86
N GLY A 142 -25.95 -7.48 3.32
CA GLY A 142 -27.17 -7.44 4.12
C GLY A 142 -28.10 -6.24 3.96
N HIS A 143 -27.92 -5.35 2.98
CA HIS A 143 -29.06 -4.52 2.55
C HIS A 143 -29.77 -5.26 1.40
N PRO A 144 -30.88 -5.96 1.65
CA PRO A 144 -31.74 -6.37 0.56
C PRO A 144 -32.17 -5.08 -0.16
N ASN A 145 -32.05 -5.07 -1.49
CA ASN A 145 -32.83 -4.15 -2.30
C ASN A 145 -34.28 -4.41 -1.88
N GLU A 146 -34.92 -3.46 -1.22
CA GLU A 146 -36.35 -3.55 -0.98
C GLU A 146 -37.00 -3.79 -2.34
N PRO A 147 -37.83 -4.84 -2.49
CA PRO A 147 -38.51 -5.08 -3.75
C PRO A 147 -39.35 -3.85 -4.08
N GLU A 148 -39.17 -3.37 -5.30
CA GLU A 148 -40.09 -2.44 -5.96
C GLU A 148 -41.53 -2.90 -5.69
N PRO A 149 -42.41 -2.04 -5.14
CA PRO A 149 -43.79 -2.43 -4.90
C PRO A 149 -44.44 -2.67 -6.27
N ASP A 150 -44.52 -3.95 -6.65
CA ASP A 150 -45.27 -4.42 -7.81
C ASP A 150 -46.70 -3.88 -7.71
N GLY A 151 -47.09 -3.10 -8.71
CA GLY A 151 -48.35 -2.36 -8.81
C GLY A 151 -49.54 -3.27 -9.05
N GLY A 152 -49.73 -4.28 -8.21
CA GLY A 152 -50.76 -5.31 -8.32
C GLY A 152 -52.04 -5.03 -7.52
N GLU A 153 -52.64 -3.84 -7.61
CA GLU A 153 -53.96 -3.57 -6.98
C GLU A 153 -54.90 -2.69 -7.84
N ARG A 154 -54.92 -2.85 -9.17
CA ARG A 154 -55.93 -2.18 -10.03
C ARG A 154 -56.65 -3.06 -11.05
N SER A 155 -56.89 -4.34 -10.74
CA SER A 155 -57.67 -5.21 -11.66
C SER A 155 -58.72 -6.10 -10.99
N VAL A 156 -59.21 -5.73 -9.80
CA VAL A 156 -60.31 -6.47 -9.13
C VAL A 156 -61.36 -5.48 -8.62
N LEU A 157 -61.94 -4.64 -9.49
CA LEU A 157 -63.16 -3.87 -9.14
C LEU A 157 -63.90 -3.22 -10.33
N ARG A 158 -63.90 -3.86 -11.51
CA ARG A 158 -64.79 -3.48 -12.63
C ARG A 158 -65.27 -4.71 -13.38
N ASP A 159 -66.36 -5.29 -12.88
CA ASP A 159 -67.51 -5.79 -13.65
C ASP A 159 -68.33 -6.74 -12.77
N THR A 160 -69.10 -6.14 -11.87
CA THR A 160 -70.39 -6.71 -11.45
C THR A 160 -71.41 -5.58 -11.52
N THR A 161 -72.59 -5.89 -12.07
CA THR A 161 -73.73 -5.01 -12.44
C THR A 161 -73.57 -4.37 -13.84
N VAL A 162 -74.46 -4.57 -14.82
CA VAL A 162 -75.94 -4.57 -14.78
C VAL A 162 -76.52 -5.48 -15.89
N SER A 163 -77.54 -6.26 -15.51
CA SER A 163 -78.50 -6.92 -16.42
C SER A 163 -79.52 -5.94 -16.99
N GLY A 164 -79.89 -6.13 -18.26
CA GLY A 164 -81.02 -5.50 -18.94
C GLY A 164 -81.23 -6.10 -20.32
#